data_AF-A0A6A5GKY8-F1
#
_entry.id   AF-A0A6A5GKY8-F1
#
_cell.length_a   1.000
_cell.length_b   1.000
_cell.length_c   1.000
_cell.angle_alpha   90.00
_cell.angle_beta   90.00
_cell.angle_gamma   90.00
#
_symmetry.space_group_name_H-M   'P 1'
#
loop_
_entity.id
_entity.type
_entity.pdbx_description
1 polymer ?
#
loop_
_entity_poly.entity_id
_entity_poly.type
_entity_poly.pdbx_seq_one_letter_code
_entity_poly.pdbx_strand_id
1 'polypeptide(L)'
;MSVDSQPQMPIVIRQSDGSKIHEIAGHKFKAIVLTQPTFCSFCTKFIFGVGKQGYKCLGCETVVHKRCHSFISARCTFGPSSRAPQLPEQPLTHRTRSASVDPSSNNHHFNKHFYTRPTFCDHCGSMLYGIMKQGVQCVDCHANVHYRCQEKALRNCGIQVQ
;
A
#
# COMPACT_ATOMS: atom_id res chain seq x y z
N MET A 1 10.50 -0.84 -19.56
CA MET A 1 9.65 0.26 -20.01
C MET A 1 9.40 1.16 -18.82
N SER A 2 10.02 2.33 -18.78
CA SER A 2 9.83 3.31 -17.71
C SER A 2 8.48 3.97 -17.92
N VAL A 3 7.46 3.56 -17.17
CA VAL A 3 6.26 4.39 -17.04
C VAL A 3 6.68 5.64 -16.28
N ASP A 4 6.84 6.73 -17.02
CA ASP A 4 7.13 8.04 -16.44
C ASP A 4 5.86 8.51 -15.72
N SER A 5 5.68 8.02 -14.48
CA SER A 5 4.53 8.37 -13.66
C SER A 5 4.60 9.87 -13.39
N GLN A 6 3.74 10.66 -14.02
CA GLN A 6 3.67 12.10 -13.76
C GLN A 6 3.15 12.36 -12.33
N PRO A 7 3.69 13.39 -11.63
CA PRO A 7 3.25 13.72 -10.29
C PRO A 7 1.82 14.26 -10.28
N GLN A 8 1.01 13.77 -9.34
CA GLN A 8 -0.33 14.27 -9.08
C GLN A 8 -0.31 15.39 -8.04
N MET A 9 -1.10 16.44 -8.30
CA MET A 9 -1.35 17.50 -7.35
C MET A 9 -2.25 16.98 -6.22
N PRO A 10 -1.80 17.01 -4.95
CA PRO A 10 -2.61 16.53 -3.83
C PRO A 10 -3.73 17.49 -3.48
N ILE A 11 -4.90 16.95 -3.13
CA ILE A 11 -5.90 17.72 -2.37
C ILE A 11 -5.44 17.76 -0.91
N VAL A 12 -5.23 18.96 -0.37
CA VAL A 12 -4.72 19.14 1.00
C VAL A 12 -5.86 19.48 1.95
N ILE A 13 -6.15 18.58 2.88
CA ILE A 13 -7.20 18.75 3.91
C ILE A 13 -6.51 19.10 5.24
N ARG A 14 -6.92 20.20 5.87
CA ARG A 14 -6.45 20.58 7.21
C ARG A 14 -7.31 19.90 8.28
N GLN A 15 -6.68 19.25 9.25
CA GLN A 15 -7.35 18.64 10.41
C GLN A 15 -7.40 19.61 11.60
N SER A 16 -8.27 19.32 12.56
CA SER A 16 -8.42 20.09 13.81
C SER A 16 -7.18 20.06 14.70
N ASP A 17 -6.39 18.98 14.63
CA ASP A 17 -5.09 18.84 15.33
C ASP A 17 -3.94 19.64 14.69
N GLY A 18 -4.25 20.47 13.68
CA GLY A 18 -3.27 21.26 12.92
C GLY A 18 -2.48 20.46 11.88
N SER A 19 -2.67 19.14 11.79
CA SER A 19 -2.02 18.31 10.78
C SER A 19 -2.70 18.42 9.40
N LYS A 20 -1.94 18.09 8.34
CA LYS A 20 -2.42 18.13 6.96
C LYS A 20 -2.51 16.70 6.41
N ILE A 21 -3.60 16.40 5.71
CA ILE A 21 -3.81 15.18 4.95
C ILE A 21 -3.65 15.50 3.47
N HIS A 22 -2.83 14.71 2.78
CA HIS A 22 -2.62 14.82 1.34
C HIS A 22 -3.37 13.68 0.65
N GLU A 23 -4.39 14.00 -0.14
CA GLU A 23 -5.18 13.01 -0.85
C GLU A 23 -4.71 12.83 -2.29
N ILE A 24 -4.32 11.60 -2.66
CA ILE A 24 -3.75 11.22 -3.96
C ILE A 24 -4.23 9.82 -4.34
N ALA A 25 -4.84 9.67 -5.52
CA ALA A 25 -5.36 8.38 -5.99
C ALA A 25 -6.22 7.62 -4.93
N GLY A 26 -6.99 8.36 -4.12
CA GLY A 26 -7.81 7.80 -3.02
C GLY A 26 -7.04 7.43 -1.75
N HIS A 27 -5.72 7.60 -1.70
CA HIS A 27 -4.92 7.50 -0.48
C HIS A 27 -4.99 8.81 0.31
N LYS A 28 -5.23 8.71 1.62
CA LYS A 28 -5.14 9.84 2.56
C LYS A 28 -3.83 9.78 3.33
N PHE A 29 -2.84 10.54 2.90
CA PHE A 29 -1.49 10.53 3.46
C PHE A 29 -1.33 11.54 4.62
N LYS A 30 -0.93 11.04 5.80
CA LYS A 30 -0.56 11.86 6.96
C LYS A 30 0.95 11.78 7.19
N ALA A 31 1.59 12.92 7.47
CA ALA A 31 3.03 12.95 7.77
C ALA A 31 3.27 12.33 9.16
N ILE A 32 4.14 11.33 9.24
CA ILE A 32 4.44 10.61 10.48
C ILE A 32 5.94 10.54 10.74
N VAL A 33 6.30 10.38 12.02
CA VAL A 33 7.62 9.94 12.43
C VAL A 33 7.62 8.41 12.35
N LEU A 34 8.47 7.86 11.49
CA LEU A 34 8.71 6.42 11.42
C LEU A 34 9.70 6.07 12.52
N THR A 35 9.23 5.31 13.51
CA THR A 35 10.04 4.85 14.65
C THR A 35 10.85 3.60 14.30
N GLN A 36 10.64 3.03 13.12
CA GLN A 36 11.32 1.83 12.65
C GLN A 36 11.96 2.08 11.28
N PRO A 37 13.05 1.37 10.96
CA PRO A 37 13.57 1.27 9.60
C PRO A 37 12.46 0.82 8.63
N THR A 38 12.13 1.69 7.67
CA THR A 38 11.06 1.46 6.70
C THR A 38 11.51 1.83 5.28
N PHE A 39 11.14 1.02 4.29
CA PHE A 39 11.35 1.30 2.88
C PHE A 39 10.14 1.97 2.24
N CYS A 40 10.38 2.84 1.27
CA CYS A 40 9.31 3.49 0.51
C CYS A 40 8.69 2.51 -0.48
N SER A 41 7.36 2.31 -0.41
CA SER A 41 6.63 1.43 -1.33
C SER A 41 6.64 1.88 -2.80
N PHE A 42 7.03 3.13 -3.11
CA PHE A 42 7.14 3.63 -4.48
C PHE A 42 8.54 3.41 -5.07
N CYS A 43 9.59 3.87 -4.40
CA CYS A 43 10.95 3.86 -4.95
C CYS A 43 11.86 2.78 -4.36
N THR A 44 11.33 1.95 -3.46
CA THR A 44 12.01 0.86 -2.73
C THR A 44 13.27 1.25 -1.95
N LYS A 45 13.55 2.56 -1.82
CA LYS A 45 14.67 3.08 -1.03
C LYS A 45 14.26 3.34 0.41
N PHE A 46 15.26 3.27 1.29
CA PHE A 46 15.10 3.50 2.72
C PHE A 46 14.59 4.92 3.03
N ILE A 47 13.70 5.05 4.01
CA ILE A 47 13.20 6.34 4.49
C ILE A 47 14.00 6.74 5.73
N PHE A 48 14.95 7.66 5.56
CA PHE A 48 15.86 8.12 6.63
C PHE A 48 15.73 9.63 6.88
N GLY A 49 16.16 10.07 8.07
CA GLY A 49 16.15 11.48 8.51
C GLY A 49 15.57 11.68 9.90
N VAL A 50 15.61 12.93 10.39
CA VAL A 50 15.08 13.34 11.71
C VAL A 50 13.65 13.90 11.57
N GLY A 51 12.78 13.58 12.51
CA GLY A 51 11.40 14.07 12.55
C GLY A 51 10.46 13.30 11.62
N LYS A 52 9.44 13.97 11.05
CA LYS A 52 8.49 13.32 10.14
C LYS A 52 9.13 13.12 8.77
N GLN A 53 9.64 11.92 8.49
CA GLN A 53 10.38 11.58 7.26
C GLN A 53 9.51 10.96 6.16
N GLY A 54 8.33 10.42 6.52
CA GLY A 54 7.45 9.71 5.59
C GLY A 54 6.00 10.11 5.69
N TYR A 55 5.25 9.71 4.66
CA TYR A 55 3.80 9.72 4.64
C TYR A 55 3.27 8.30 4.82
N LYS A 56 2.27 8.14 5.68
CA LYS A 56 1.51 6.89 5.83
C LYS A 56 0.07 7.10 5.39
N CYS A 57 -0.44 6.19 4.57
CA CYS A 57 -1.86 6.19 4.22
C CYS A 57 -2.71 5.76 5.42
N LEU A 58 -3.74 6.52 5.74
CA LEU A 58 -4.64 6.20 6.86
C LEU A 58 -5.55 5.00 6.58
N GLY A 59 -5.83 4.68 5.32
CA GLY A 59 -6.65 3.52 4.94
C GLY A 59 -5.81 2.25 4.82
N CYS A 60 -4.93 2.22 3.81
CA CYS A 60 -4.15 1.03 3.47
C CYS A 60 -2.79 0.93 4.16
N GLU A 61 -2.40 1.87 5.03
CA GLU A 61 -1.12 1.84 5.75
C GLU A 61 0.18 1.87 4.92
N THR A 62 0.12 1.93 3.59
CA THR A 62 1.32 2.08 2.75
C THR A 62 2.14 3.31 3.16
N VAL A 63 3.47 3.17 3.09
CA VAL A 63 4.42 4.20 3.53
C VAL A 63 5.31 4.62 2.37
N VAL A 64 5.45 5.92 2.18
CA VAL A 64 6.29 6.50 1.13
C VAL A 64 7.07 7.72 1.62
N HIS A 65 8.14 8.09 0.92
CA HIS A 65 8.78 9.38 1.16
C HIS A 65 7.81 10.53 0.88
N LYS A 66 8.05 11.68 1.52
CA LYS A 66 7.34 12.93 1.21
C LYS A 66 7.41 13.31 -0.27
N ARG A 67 8.53 13.09 -0.94
CA ARG A 67 8.65 13.35 -2.38
C ARG A 67 7.97 12.32 -3.26
N CYS A 68 7.78 11.09 -2.77
CA CYS A 68 7.28 9.99 -3.59
C CYS A 68 5.75 9.91 -3.60
N HIS A 69 5.06 10.48 -2.60
CA HIS A 69 3.60 10.37 -2.52
C HIS A 69 2.86 10.93 -3.74
N SER A 70 3.37 12.00 -4.35
CA SER A 70 2.80 12.61 -5.57
C SER A 70 2.85 11.69 -6.78
N PHE A 71 3.75 10.71 -6.80
CA PHE A 71 3.93 9.81 -7.94
C PHE A 71 3.09 8.53 -7.83
N ILE A 72 2.32 8.36 -6.76
CA ILE A 72 1.46 7.19 -6.59
C ILE A 72 0.22 7.33 -7.47
N SER A 73 0.17 6.55 -8.54
CA SER A 73 -1.01 6.46 -9.42
C SER A 73 -1.90 5.26 -9.11
N ALA A 74 -1.37 4.28 -8.36
CA ALA A 74 -2.16 3.13 -7.92
C ALA A 74 -3.28 3.58 -6.98
N ARG A 75 -4.52 3.14 -7.25
CA ARG A 75 -5.69 3.50 -6.43
C ARG A 75 -5.62 2.82 -5.07
N CYS A 76 -5.98 3.55 -4.01
CA CYS A 76 -6.10 2.98 -2.68
C CYS A 76 -7.26 1.98 -2.62
N THR A 77 -6.96 0.74 -2.26
CA THR A 77 -7.98 -0.33 -2.12
C THR A 77 -8.76 -0.27 -0.80
N PHE A 78 -8.33 0.57 0.15
CA PHE A 78 -8.92 0.70 1.50
C PHE A 78 -9.42 2.12 1.80
N GLY A 79 -9.49 2.98 0.79
CA GLY A 79 -10.02 4.34 0.92
C GLY A 79 -11.55 4.36 0.73
N PRO A 80 -12.24 5.40 1.24
CA PRO A 80 -13.69 5.58 1.00
C PRO A 80 -14.05 5.79 -0.49
N SER A 81 -13.06 5.96 -1.38
CA SER A 81 -13.23 6.04 -2.83
C SER A 81 -13.23 4.66 -3.53
N SER A 82 -13.23 3.55 -2.78
CA SER A 82 -13.49 2.22 -3.36
C SER A 82 -14.90 2.07 -3.96
N ARG A 83 -15.77 3.07 -3.78
CA ARG A 83 -16.99 3.30 -4.57
C ARG A 83 -16.91 4.67 -5.24
N ALA A 84 -16.24 4.78 -6.37
CA ALA A 84 -16.56 5.87 -7.29
C ALA A 84 -17.93 5.57 -7.95
N PRO A 85 -18.83 6.55 -8.10
CA PRO A 85 -19.99 6.43 -8.97
C PRO A 85 -19.51 6.09 -10.38
N GLN A 86 -20.11 5.06 -10.99
CA GLN A 86 -19.88 4.77 -12.40
C GLN A 86 -20.28 6.00 -13.21
N LEU A 87 -19.33 6.58 -13.94
CA LEU A 87 -19.67 7.42 -15.09
C LEU A 87 -20.47 6.53 -16.07
N PRO A 88 -21.46 7.03 -16.82
CA PRO A 88 -22.27 6.19 -17.70
C PRO A 88 -21.37 5.59 -18.80
N GLU A 89 -21.11 4.28 -18.71
CA GLU A 89 -20.42 3.54 -19.77
C GLU A 89 -21.37 3.40 -20.96
N GLN A 90 -20.91 3.84 -22.14
CA GLN A 90 -21.61 3.64 -23.40
C GLN A 90 -21.62 2.13 -23.75
N PRO A 91 -22.71 1.58 -24.30
CA PRO A 91 -22.89 0.14 -24.43
C PRO A 91 -22.24 -0.39 -25.72
N LEU A 92 -21.19 -1.19 -25.60
CA LEU A 92 -20.78 -2.14 -26.65
C LEU A 92 -20.47 -3.51 -26.05
N THR A 93 -21.45 -4.38 -26.26
CA THR A 93 -21.45 -5.84 -26.27
C THR A 93 -20.07 -6.51 -26.36
N HIS A 94 -19.66 -7.23 -25.31
CA HIS A 94 -19.34 -8.66 -25.37
C HIS A 94 -19.18 -9.23 -23.95
N ARG A 95 -19.95 -10.29 -23.70
CA ARG A 95 -20.17 -10.94 -22.41
C ARG A 95 -18.95 -11.78 -22.01
N THR A 96 -18.13 -11.28 -21.09
CA THR A 96 -17.26 -12.12 -20.24
C THR A 96 -17.77 -12.08 -18.82
N ARG A 97 -17.99 -13.26 -18.24
CA ARG A 97 -18.60 -13.48 -16.93
C ARG A 97 -17.97 -12.57 -15.87
N SER A 98 -18.75 -11.61 -15.38
CA SER A 98 -18.47 -10.84 -14.18
C SER A 98 -18.38 -11.81 -13.01
N ALA A 99 -17.17 -12.28 -12.70
CA ALA A 99 -16.87 -12.72 -11.35
C ALA A 99 -17.04 -11.49 -10.48
N SER A 100 -18.07 -11.48 -9.64
CA SER A 100 -18.16 -10.59 -8.49
C SER A 100 -16.94 -10.84 -7.62
N VAL A 101 -15.83 -10.16 -7.92
CA VAL A 101 -14.67 -10.16 -7.06
C VAL A 101 -15.08 -9.38 -5.83
N ASP A 102 -15.33 -10.10 -4.74
CA ASP A 102 -15.55 -9.50 -3.44
C ASP A 102 -14.38 -8.52 -3.17
N PRO A 103 -14.67 -7.22 -2.94
CA PRO A 103 -13.64 -6.21 -2.70
C PRO A 103 -12.94 -6.41 -1.34
N SER A 104 -13.05 -7.57 -0.69
CA SER A 104 -12.36 -8.02 0.53
C SER A 104 -11.46 -9.25 0.34
N SER A 105 -11.52 -9.97 -0.80
CA SER A 105 -10.66 -11.14 -1.03
C SER A 105 -9.23 -10.72 -1.41
N ASN A 106 -8.29 -10.82 -0.46
CA ASN A 106 -6.86 -10.87 -0.77
C ASN A 106 -6.57 -12.22 -1.48
N ASN A 107 -5.95 -12.17 -2.66
CA ASN A 107 -5.66 -13.35 -3.48
C ASN A 107 -4.34 -14.08 -3.08
N HIS A 108 -3.65 -13.61 -2.04
CA HIS A 108 -2.50 -14.31 -1.48
C HIS A 108 -2.94 -15.44 -0.55
N HIS A 109 -2.41 -16.65 -0.77
CA HIS A 109 -2.52 -17.75 0.19
C HIS A 109 -1.36 -17.68 1.20
N PHE A 110 -1.62 -17.08 2.37
CA PHE A 110 -0.61 -16.84 3.40
C PHE A 110 -0.51 -17.97 4.42
N ASN A 111 0.71 -18.41 4.71
CA ASN A 111 1.05 -19.32 5.80
C ASN A 111 1.97 -18.67 6.82
N LYS A 112 1.87 -19.09 8.09
CA LYS A 112 2.78 -18.62 9.14
C LYS A 112 4.22 -18.96 8.78
N HIS A 113 5.12 -17.99 8.90
CA HIS A 113 6.53 -18.17 8.59
C HIS A 113 7.41 -17.62 9.71
N PHE A 114 8.50 -18.33 9.99
CA PHE A 114 9.51 -17.93 10.97
C PHE A 114 10.71 -17.35 10.24
N TYR A 115 10.92 -16.04 10.39
CA TYR A 115 11.98 -15.31 9.73
C TYR A 115 13.24 -15.31 10.61
N THR A 116 14.21 -16.11 10.21
CA THR A 116 15.52 -16.18 10.89
C THR A 116 16.48 -15.09 10.43
N ARG A 117 16.15 -14.40 9.32
CA ARG A 117 16.91 -13.28 8.76
C ARG A 117 16.10 -11.98 8.80
N PRO A 118 16.74 -10.81 8.91
CA PRO A 118 16.05 -9.53 8.79
C PRO A 118 15.26 -9.48 7.48
N THR A 119 13.93 -9.46 7.61
CA THR A 119 12.98 -9.46 6.48
C THR A 119 12.06 -8.26 6.65
N PHE A 120 11.65 -7.64 5.54
CA PHE A 120 10.75 -6.49 5.54
C PHE A 120 9.37 -6.89 5.06
N CYS A 121 8.36 -6.22 5.58
CA CYS A 121 6.97 -6.43 5.17
C CYS A 121 6.73 -5.78 3.81
N ASP A 122 6.34 -6.56 2.81
CA ASP A 122 6.09 -6.09 1.43
C ASP A 122 4.88 -5.15 1.34
N HIS A 123 4.06 -5.08 2.37
CA HIS A 123 2.91 -4.18 2.44
C HIS A 123 3.26 -2.81 3.05
N CYS A 124 3.86 -2.77 4.23
CA CYS A 124 4.14 -1.51 4.94
C CYS A 124 5.60 -1.05 4.88
N GLY A 125 6.50 -1.87 4.33
CA GLY A 125 7.93 -1.59 4.18
C GLY A 125 8.74 -1.69 5.47
N SER A 126 8.12 -1.94 6.63
CA SER A 126 8.80 -2.05 7.93
C SER A 126 9.29 -3.47 8.23
N MET A 127 10.31 -3.58 9.06
CA MET A 127 10.90 -4.87 9.44
C MET A 127 9.89 -5.81 10.14
N LEU A 128 9.97 -7.10 9.80
CA LEU A 128 9.35 -8.21 10.50
C LEU A 128 10.22 -8.55 11.72
N TYR A 129 9.92 -7.95 12.88
CA TYR A 129 10.74 -8.05 14.08
C TYR A 129 10.11 -8.95 15.16
N GLY A 130 10.94 -9.40 16.11
CA GLY A 130 10.57 -10.33 17.18
C GLY A 130 11.08 -11.76 16.92
N ILE A 131 11.12 -12.61 17.95
CA ILE A 131 11.57 -14.02 17.85
C ILE A 131 10.43 -14.95 17.41
N MET A 132 9.18 -14.60 17.74
CA MET A 132 7.98 -15.36 17.45
C MET A 132 6.92 -14.45 16.83
N LYS A 133 6.04 -15.02 15.99
CA LYS A 133 4.88 -14.32 15.39
C LYS A 133 5.23 -13.03 14.63
N GLN A 134 6.32 -13.08 13.86
CA GLN A 134 6.77 -11.94 13.03
C GLN A 134 5.82 -11.66 11.86
N GLY A 135 5.41 -12.71 11.13
CA GLY A 135 4.51 -12.55 9.99
C GLY A 135 4.08 -13.84 9.31
N VAL A 136 3.55 -13.66 8.11
CA VAL A 136 3.09 -14.71 7.20
C VAL A 136 3.75 -14.53 5.84
N GLN A 137 3.93 -15.62 5.10
CA GLN A 137 4.48 -15.65 3.75
C GLN A 137 3.46 -16.26 2.79
N CYS A 138 3.27 -15.63 1.63
CA CYS A 138 2.42 -16.18 0.58
C CYS A 138 3.11 -17.39 -0.08
N VAL A 139 2.41 -18.51 -0.20
CA VAL A 139 2.97 -19.73 -0.80
C VAL A 139 3.20 -19.61 -2.31
N ASP A 140 2.46 -18.73 -2.99
CA ASP A 140 2.50 -18.63 -4.45
C ASP A 140 3.55 -17.62 -4.92
N CYS A 141 3.64 -16.45 -4.27
CA CYS A 141 4.50 -15.36 -4.72
C CYS A 141 5.62 -14.99 -3.73
N HIS A 142 5.69 -15.67 -2.58
CA HIS A 142 6.67 -15.42 -1.50
C HIS A 142 6.63 -14.03 -0.86
N ALA A 143 5.54 -13.27 -1.03
CA ALA A 143 5.35 -12.01 -0.33
C ALA A 143 5.32 -12.24 1.19
N ASN A 144 6.12 -11.48 1.92
CA ASN A 144 6.31 -11.54 3.36
C ASN A 144 5.60 -10.34 4.00
N VAL A 145 4.63 -10.58 4.88
CA VAL A 145 3.87 -9.49 5.52
C VAL A 145 3.67 -9.73 7.00
N HIS A 146 3.50 -8.67 7.79
CA HIS A 146 3.09 -8.81 9.19
C HIS A 146 1.71 -9.45 9.27
N TYR A 147 1.40 -10.11 10.39
CA TYR A 147 0.04 -10.62 10.65
C TYR A 147 -1.03 -9.53 10.46
N ARG A 148 -0.80 -8.33 10.99
CA ARG A 148 -1.71 -7.17 10.83
C ARG A 148 -1.81 -6.62 9.40
N CYS A 149 -0.82 -6.94 8.56
CA CYS A 149 -0.72 -6.45 7.20
C CYS A 149 -1.32 -7.45 6.19
N GLN A 150 -1.61 -8.68 6.62
CA GLN A 150 -2.14 -9.75 5.77
C GLN A 150 -3.38 -9.31 4.98
N GLU A 151 -4.38 -8.73 5.64
CA GLU A 151 -5.62 -8.32 4.98
C GLU A 151 -5.44 -7.09 4.08
N LYS A 152 -4.39 -6.29 4.33
CA LYS A 152 -4.12 -5.02 3.64
C LYS A 152 -3.12 -5.14 2.50
N ALA A 153 -2.44 -6.28 2.39
CA ALA A 153 -1.47 -6.53 1.32
C ALA A 153 -2.12 -6.33 -0.06
N LEU A 154 -1.33 -5.83 -1.00
CA LEU A 154 -1.78 -5.57 -2.37
C LEU A 154 -2.31 -6.85 -3.00
N ARG A 155 -3.34 -6.76 -3.83
CA ARG A 155 -3.98 -7.92 -4.48
C ARG A 155 -3.28 -8.27 -5.79
N ASN A 156 -1.97 -8.42 -5.73
CA ASN A 156 -1.12 -8.64 -6.90
C ASN A 156 -0.34 -9.95 -6.79
N CYS A 157 -0.89 -10.95 -6.10
CA CYS A 157 -0.31 -12.30 -6.04
C CYS A 157 0.06 -12.80 -7.45
N GLY A 158 1.28 -13.32 -7.61
CA GLY A 158 1.85 -13.78 -8.88
C GLY A 158 2.76 -12.77 -9.59
N ILE A 159 2.77 -11.50 -9.17
CA ILE A 159 3.74 -10.51 -9.65
C ILE A 159 4.92 -10.51 -8.67
N GLN A 160 6.01 -11.19 -9.01
CA GLN A 160 7.25 -11.08 -8.24
C GLN A 160 7.86 -9.70 -8.48
N VAL A 161 7.90 -8.86 -7.45
CA VAL A 161 8.68 -7.63 -7.46
C VAL A 161 10.12 -7.99 -7.08
N GLN A 162 11.02 -7.82 -8.05
CA GLN A 162 12.45 -8.16 -8.00
C GLN A 162 13.29 -7.06 -7.37
#